data_AF-A0A6A2WMR6-F1
#
_entry.id   AF-A0A6A2WMR6-F1
#
_cell.length_a   1.000
_cell.length_b   1.000
_cell.length_c   1.000
_cell.angle_alpha   90.00
_cell.angle_beta   90.00
_cell.angle_gamma   90.00
#
_symmetry.space_group_name_H-M   'P 1'
#
loop_
_entity.id
_entity.type
_entity.pdbx_description
1 polymer ?
#
loop_
_entity_poly.entity_id
_entity_poly.type
_entity_poly.pdbx_seq_one_letter_code
_entity_poly.pdbx_strand_id
1 'polypeptide(L)'
;MGEGDALVSMLPFDRHVEQAVLAMKKGAHLLKCGRRGKPKFCPFRLSTDEKYLIWYSGQEERQLRLSSVYKIIAGQKTVNFQRQYQPHREQQSISLIYYANGERSVDLICKDKTEADAWFIGLRAAISRSHSCSSVSALRNRNRGAQSCLSSPAGFIRRKHNLGLMEEKNQFSQIAFIPGNRICHTCKTLRIVL
;
A
#
# COMPACT_ATOMS: atom_id res chain seq x y z
N MET A 1 -33.04 -4.82 -14.28
CA MET A 1 -33.28 -4.41 -12.88
C MET A 1 -33.19 -5.68 -12.05
N GLY A 2 -32.26 -5.92 -11.14
CA GLY A 2 -31.07 -5.20 -10.71
C GLY A 2 -30.17 -6.23 -10.02
N GLU A 3 -28.87 -6.17 -10.32
CA GLU A 3 -27.84 -6.87 -9.57
C GLU A 3 -27.62 -6.11 -8.27
N GLY A 4 -27.82 -6.74 -7.12
CA GLY A 4 -27.81 -5.96 -5.90
C GLY A 4 -27.86 -6.71 -4.58
N ASP A 5 -27.30 -7.93 -4.47
CA ASP A 5 -27.23 -8.63 -3.18
C ASP A 5 -25.89 -9.37 -2.93
N ALA A 6 -24.78 -8.84 -3.47
CA ALA A 6 -23.44 -9.34 -3.18
C ALA A 6 -22.67 -8.49 -2.14
N LEU A 7 -23.31 -7.52 -1.48
CA LEU A 7 -22.61 -6.54 -0.63
C LEU A 7 -22.64 -6.87 0.88
N VAL A 8 -23.28 -7.95 1.32
CA VAL A 8 -23.52 -8.20 2.76
C VAL A 8 -22.92 -9.52 3.24
N SER A 9 -21.66 -9.83 2.86
CA SER A 9 -20.94 -10.99 3.40
C SER A 9 -19.51 -10.72 3.92
N MET A 10 -18.99 -9.49 3.88
CA MET A 10 -17.60 -9.17 4.30
C MET A 10 -17.45 -8.36 5.62
N LEU A 11 -18.55 -7.95 6.25
CA LEU A 11 -18.53 -6.93 7.32
C LEU A 11 -17.88 -7.32 8.67
N PRO A 12 -17.72 -8.62 9.03
CA PRO A 12 -16.86 -9.01 10.16
C PRO A 12 -15.39 -9.15 9.75
N PHE A 13 -15.11 -9.76 8.60
CA PHE A 13 -13.76 -10.14 8.19
C PHE A 13 -12.88 -8.93 7.89
N ASP A 14 -13.45 -7.88 7.29
CA ASP A 14 -12.68 -6.68 6.94
C ASP A 14 -12.15 -5.96 8.19
N ARG A 15 -12.99 -5.85 9.23
CA ARG A 15 -12.57 -5.27 10.52
C ARG A 15 -11.46 -6.07 11.19
N HIS A 16 -11.54 -7.41 11.18
CA HIS A 16 -10.47 -8.24 11.76
C HIS A 16 -9.16 -8.12 10.96
N VAL A 17 -9.26 -8.03 9.63
CA VAL A 17 -8.12 -7.80 8.75
C VAL A 17 -7.48 -6.44 9.02
N GLU A 18 -8.28 -5.37 9.10
CA GLU A 18 -7.79 -4.02 9.40
C GLU A 18 -7.11 -3.97 10.77
N GLN A 19 -7.72 -4.53 11.81
CA GLN A 19 -7.12 -4.59 13.14
C GLN A 19 -5.81 -5.40 13.15
N ALA A 20 -5.75 -6.52 12.42
CA ALA A 20 -4.54 -7.30 12.28
C ALA A 20 -3.42 -6.51 11.58
N VAL A 21 -3.73 -5.81 10.49
CA VAL A 21 -2.77 -4.96 9.76
C VAL A 21 -2.30 -3.79 10.63
N LEU A 22 -3.19 -3.15 11.39
CA LEU A 22 -2.84 -2.08 12.34
C LEU A 22 -1.92 -2.60 13.45
N ALA A 23 -2.22 -3.77 14.03
CA ALA A 23 -1.38 -4.40 15.03
C ALA A 23 0.02 -4.75 14.46
N MET A 24 0.09 -5.23 13.22
CA MET A 24 1.37 -5.48 12.55
C MET A 24 2.15 -4.19 12.29
N LYS A 25 1.50 -3.07 11.95
CA LYS A 25 2.16 -1.76 11.79
C LYS A 25 2.71 -1.24 13.12
N LYS A 26 1.97 -1.42 14.21
CA LYS A 26 2.45 -1.14 15.58
C LYS A 26 3.66 -2.01 15.92
N GLY A 27 3.66 -3.24 15.40
CA GLY A 27 4.73 -4.22 15.53
C GLY A 27 4.51 -5.16 16.70
N ALA A 28 5.17 -6.32 16.64
CA ALA A 28 5.19 -7.33 17.68
C ALA A 28 6.60 -7.89 17.84
N HIS A 29 6.91 -8.40 19.02
CA HIS A 29 8.17 -9.11 19.22
C HIS A 29 7.95 -10.60 18.96
N LEU A 30 8.58 -11.10 17.90
CA LEU A 30 8.45 -12.48 17.45
C LEU A 30 9.80 -13.19 17.54
N LEU A 31 9.78 -14.50 17.69
CA LEU A 31 10.99 -15.31 17.58
C LEU A 31 11.28 -15.58 16.10
N LYS A 32 12.42 -15.10 15.62
CA LYS A 32 12.92 -15.41 14.27
C LYS A 32 13.78 -16.68 14.31
N CYS A 33 13.38 -17.69 13.56
CA CYS A 33 14.15 -18.90 13.33
C CYS A 33 15.09 -18.70 12.14
N GLY A 34 16.40 -18.70 12.41
CA GLY A 34 17.43 -18.61 11.39
C GLY A 34 17.97 -19.98 10.98
N ARG A 35 18.91 -19.98 10.03
CA ARG A 35 19.60 -21.21 9.58
C ARG A 35 20.51 -21.84 10.64
N ARG A 36 20.97 -21.04 11.60
CA ARG A 36 21.96 -21.43 12.63
C ARG A 36 21.63 -20.79 13.96
N GLY A 37 21.89 -21.53 15.04
CA GLY A 37 21.75 -21.04 16.42
C GLY A 37 20.29 -20.97 16.89
N LYS A 38 20.11 -20.57 18.16
CA LYS A 38 18.80 -20.47 18.79
C LYS A 38 17.94 -19.38 18.13
N PRO A 39 16.60 -19.53 18.09
CA PRO A 39 15.70 -18.49 17.62
C PRO A 39 15.93 -17.19 18.41
N LYS A 40 15.88 -16.06 17.70
CA LYS A 40 16.15 -14.74 18.29
C LYS A 40 14.86 -13.96 18.45
N PHE A 41 14.67 -13.34 19.61
CA PHE A 41 13.55 -12.44 19.83
C PHE A 41 13.83 -11.11 19.11
N CYS A 42 12.95 -10.73 18.19
CA CYS A 42 13.16 -9.56 17.35
C CYS A 42 11.85 -8.77 17.20
N PRO A 43 11.88 -7.44 17.25
CA PRO A 43 10.73 -6.63 16.88
C PRO A 43 10.51 -6.74 15.37
N PHE A 44 9.32 -7.16 14.98
CA PHE A 44 8.82 -7.17 13.61
C PHE A 44 7.72 -6.12 13.47
N ARG A 45 7.76 -5.36 12.37
CA ARG A 45 6.69 -4.42 12.03
C ARG A 45 6.43 -4.39 10.53
N LEU A 46 5.19 -4.10 10.18
CA LEU A 46 4.82 -3.75 8.81
C LEU A 46 5.15 -2.27 8.57
N SER A 47 5.68 -1.94 7.40
CA SER A 47 5.86 -0.56 6.96
C SER A 47 4.51 0.17 6.90
N THR A 48 4.51 1.48 7.10
CA THR A 48 3.31 2.32 7.02
C THR A 48 2.60 2.19 5.68
N ASP A 49 3.39 2.03 4.60
CA ASP A 49 2.91 1.84 3.23
C ASP A 49 2.54 0.39 2.88
N GLU A 50 2.59 -0.53 3.84
CA GLU A 50 2.25 -1.96 3.70
C GLU A 50 3.09 -2.72 2.65
N LYS A 51 4.25 -2.19 2.23
CA LYS A 51 5.09 -2.85 1.22
C LYS A 51 6.20 -3.72 1.78
N TYR A 52 6.64 -3.43 3.01
CA TYR A 52 7.81 -4.08 3.61
C TYR A 52 7.49 -4.63 5.00
N LEU A 53 7.92 -5.85 5.26
CA LEU A 53 8.06 -6.40 6.61
C LEU A 53 9.48 -6.07 7.10
N ILE A 54 9.59 -5.42 8.25
CA ILE A 54 10.83 -4.84 8.77
C ILE A 54 11.17 -5.47 10.12
N TRP A 55 12.43 -5.84 10.32
CA TRP A 55 12.96 -6.32 11.61
C TRP A 55 14.42 -5.94 11.77
N TYR A 56 14.92 -5.98 13.01
CA TYR A 56 16.34 -5.74 13.30
C TYR A 56 17.07 -7.06 13.55
N SER A 57 18.29 -7.16 13.03
CA SER A 57 19.21 -8.26 13.29
C SER A 57 20.48 -7.68 13.91
N GLY A 58 20.52 -7.57 15.24
CA GLY A 58 21.55 -6.77 15.91
C GLY A 58 21.25 -5.29 15.69
N GLN A 59 22.22 -4.55 15.13
CA GLN A 59 22.07 -3.12 14.81
C GLN A 59 21.60 -2.85 13.37
N GLU A 60 21.47 -3.91 12.56
CA GLU A 60 21.09 -3.76 11.15
C GLU A 60 19.59 -3.92 10.95
N GLU A 61 18.98 -2.93 10.32
CA GLU A 61 17.62 -3.04 9.82
C GLU A 61 17.58 -3.96 8.60
N ARG A 62 16.64 -4.91 8.61
CA ARG A 62 16.39 -5.85 7.52
C ARG A 62 14.94 -5.67 7.08
N GLN A 63 14.73 -5.70 5.77
CA GLN A 63 13.43 -5.49 5.17
C GLN A 63 13.14 -6.62 4.17
N LEU A 64 11.89 -7.08 4.14
CA LEU A 64 11.36 -8.02 3.16
C LEU A 64 10.23 -7.35 2.40
N ARG A 65 10.37 -7.22 1.08
CA ARG A 65 9.31 -6.72 0.22
C ARG A 65 8.19 -7.76 0.13
N LEU A 66 6.97 -7.37 0.50
CA LEU A 66 5.82 -8.27 0.53
C LEU A 66 5.43 -8.77 -0.86
N SER A 67 5.59 -7.95 -1.90
CA SER A 67 5.33 -8.37 -3.28
C SER A 67 6.29 -9.46 -3.79
N SER A 68 7.40 -9.71 -3.09
CA SER A 68 8.33 -10.80 -3.39
C SER A 68 7.98 -12.09 -2.66
N VAL A 69 7.05 -12.05 -1.71
CA VAL A 69 6.59 -13.24 -0.98
C VAL A 69 5.69 -14.05 -1.90
N TYR A 70 6.13 -15.28 -2.20
CA TYR A 70 5.40 -16.21 -3.06
C TYR A 70 4.38 -17.01 -2.26
N LYS A 71 4.71 -17.39 -1.02
CA LYS A 71 3.87 -18.28 -0.22
C LYS A 71 4.04 -18.00 1.27
N ILE A 72 2.91 -18.04 1.99
CA ILE A 72 2.88 -18.05 3.45
C ILE A 72 2.45 -19.46 3.88
N ILE A 73 3.21 -20.07 4.79
CA ILE A 73 2.95 -21.42 5.30
C ILE A 73 2.75 -21.32 6.80
N ALA A 74 1.63 -21.84 7.30
CA ALA A 74 1.41 -22.04 8.73
C ALA A 74 2.04 -23.38 9.18
N GLY A 75 2.55 -23.40 10.41
CA GLY A 75 3.25 -24.55 10.97
C GLY A 75 4.74 -24.58 10.69
N GLN A 76 5.37 -25.67 11.12
CA GLN A 76 6.82 -25.85 11.12
C GLN A 76 7.28 -26.70 9.92
N LYS A 77 6.97 -26.24 8.71
CA LYS A 77 7.13 -27.04 7.48
C LYS A 77 8.41 -26.75 6.69
N THR A 78 9.19 -25.75 7.08
CA THR A 78 10.42 -25.36 6.39
C THR A 78 11.64 -26.09 6.94
N VAL A 79 12.72 -26.13 6.15
CA VAL A 79 14.00 -26.77 6.55
C VAL A 79 14.58 -26.14 7.82
N ASN A 80 14.38 -24.84 8.06
CA ASN A 80 14.86 -24.20 9.29
C ASN A 80 14.11 -24.73 10.52
N PHE A 81 12.79 -24.95 10.41
CA PHE A 81 12.01 -25.54 11.48
C PHE A 81 12.28 -27.04 11.67
N GLN A 82 12.50 -27.79 10.60
CA GLN A 82 12.87 -29.22 10.71
C GLN A 82 14.16 -29.42 11.52
N ARG A 83 15.10 -28.49 11.43
CA ARG A 83 16.34 -28.53 12.23
C ARG A 83 16.12 -28.24 13.72
N GLN A 84 15.02 -27.56 14.07
CA GLN A 84 14.71 -27.12 15.43
C GLN A 84 13.22 -27.33 15.73
N TYR A 85 12.75 -28.54 15.46
CA TYR A 85 11.33 -28.86 15.49
C TYR A 85 10.78 -28.80 16.91
N GLN A 86 9.72 -28.02 17.10
CA GLN A 86 9.03 -27.78 18.36
C GLN A 86 7.52 -27.97 18.15
N PRO A 87 6.99 -29.19 18.33
CA PRO A 87 5.59 -29.51 18.01
C PRO A 87 4.59 -28.67 18.82
N HIS A 88 4.93 -28.36 20.07
CA HIS A 88 4.12 -27.52 20.94
C HIS A 88 3.96 -26.06 20.45
N ARG A 89 4.79 -25.61 19.51
CA ARG A 89 4.72 -24.26 18.91
C ARG A 89 4.27 -24.28 17.46
N GLU A 90 3.84 -25.42 16.92
CA GLU A 90 3.49 -25.53 15.51
C GLU A 90 2.37 -24.55 15.13
N GLN A 91 1.33 -24.45 15.95
CA GLN A 91 0.21 -23.51 15.74
C GLN A 91 0.60 -22.04 15.91
N GLN A 92 1.76 -21.76 16.49
CA GLN A 92 2.31 -20.41 16.67
C GLN A 92 3.29 -20.04 15.55
N SER A 93 3.63 -20.99 14.68
CA SER A 93 4.72 -20.87 13.71
C SER A 93 4.20 -20.46 12.33
N ILE A 94 4.89 -19.51 11.70
CA ILE A 94 4.57 -19.00 10.37
C ILE A 94 5.86 -18.88 9.56
N SER A 95 5.83 -19.25 8.29
CA SER A 95 6.95 -19.12 7.36
C SER A 95 6.56 -18.29 6.14
N LEU A 96 7.34 -17.26 5.83
CA LEU A 96 7.23 -16.47 4.60
C LEU A 96 8.30 -16.91 3.60
N ILE A 97 7.89 -17.45 2.46
CA ILE A 97 8.78 -17.89 1.37
C ILE A 97 8.86 -16.78 0.32
N TYR A 98 10.04 -16.23 0.07
CA TYR A 98 10.20 -15.03 -0.77
C TYR A 98 11.18 -15.16 -1.95
N TYR A 99 11.62 -16.39 -2.25
CA TYR A 99 12.32 -16.71 -3.48
C TYR A 99 11.70 -17.96 -4.09
N ALA A 100 11.47 -17.96 -5.41
CA ALA A 100 10.67 -18.98 -6.09
C ALA A 100 11.26 -20.40 -6.01
N ASN A 101 12.56 -20.53 -5.75
CA ASN A 101 13.22 -21.82 -5.53
C ASN A 101 13.03 -22.39 -4.11
N GLY A 102 12.32 -21.69 -3.22
CA GLY A 102 12.06 -22.12 -1.85
C GLY A 102 13.27 -22.08 -0.92
N GLU A 103 14.42 -21.58 -1.35
CA GLU A 103 15.68 -21.62 -0.58
C GLU A 103 15.76 -20.56 0.53
N ARG A 104 14.89 -19.54 0.48
CA ARG A 104 14.88 -18.44 1.44
C ARG A 104 13.49 -18.26 2.04
N SER A 105 13.43 -18.49 3.34
CA SER A 105 12.27 -18.28 4.20
C SER A 105 12.61 -17.31 5.34
N VAL A 106 11.61 -16.56 5.77
CA VAL A 106 11.60 -15.91 7.09
C VAL A 106 10.65 -16.72 7.96
N ASP A 107 11.20 -17.45 8.93
CA ASP A 107 10.47 -18.32 9.83
C ASP A 107 10.27 -17.62 11.17
N LEU A 108 9.02 -17.52 11.60
CA LEU A 108 8.56 -16.76 12.76
C LEU A 108 7.82 -17.69 13.72
N ILE A 109 8.03 -17.52 15.02
CA ILE A 109 7.21 -18.12 16.07
C ILE A 109 6.61 -16.99 16.89
N CYS A 110 5.28 -16.96 16.96
CA CYS A 110 4.50 -16.00 17.74
C CYS A 110 4.40 -16.46 19.21
N LYS A 111 3.89 -15.58 20.09
CA LYS A 111 3.71 -15.87 21.51
C LYS A 111 2.63 -16.92 21.75
N ASP A 112 1.55 -16.86 20.99
CA ASP A 112 0.36 -17.70 21.10
C ASP A 112 -0.30 -17.88 19.72
N LYS A 113 -1.30 -18.77 19.67
CA LYS A 113 -2.03 -19.08 18.45
C LYS A 113 -2.79 -17.87 17.90
N THR A 114 -3.40 -17.07 18.78
CA THR A 114 -4.18 -15.89 18.41
C THR A 114 -3.31 -14.85 17.70
N GLU A 115 -2.10 -14.62 18.20
CA GLU A 115 -1.12 -13.76 17.56
C GLU A 115 -0.70 -14.33 16.21
N ALA A 116 -0.44 -15.64 16.12
CA ALA A 116 -0.11 -16.28 14.84
C ALA A 116 -1.23 -16.14 13.80
N ASP A 117 -2.48 -16.33 14.21
CA ASP A 117 -3.65 -16.17 13.33
C ASP A 117 -3.78 -14.71 12.86
N ALA A 118 -3.61 -13.73 13.75
CA ALA A 118 -3.61 -12.31 13.40
C ALA A 118 -2.50 -11.96 12.40
N TRP A 119 -1.27 -12.44 12.64
CA TRP A 119 -0.15 -12.24 11.72
C TRP A 119 -0.39 -12.91 10.37
N PHE A 120 -0.96 -14.11 10.34
CA PHE A 120 -1.27 -14.82 9.10
C PHE A 120 -2.32 -14.06 8.27
N ILE A 121 -3.41 -13.62 8.91
CA ILE A 121 -4.48 -12.83 8.28
C ILE A 121 -3.92 -11.51 7.74
N GLY A 122 -3.19 -10.76 8.57
CA GLY A 122 -2.64 -9.47 8.18
C GLY A 122 -1.58 -9.56 7.07
N LEU A 123 -0.70 -10.57 7.11
CA LEU A 123 0.28 -10.81 6.05
C LEU A 123 -0.40 -11.18 4.73
N ARG A 124 -1.43 -12.04 4.75
CA ARG A 124 -2.20 -12.37 3.55
C ARG A 124 -2.82 -11.11 2.94
N ALA A 125 -3.49 -10.30 3.76
CA ALA A 125 -4.13 -9.08 3.29
C ALA A 125 -3.11 -8.09 2.69
N ALA A 126 -1.98 -7.86 3.38
CA ALA A 126 -0.94 -6.96 2.91
C ALA A 126 -0.28 -7.45 1.60
N ILE A 127 0.00 -8.75 1.49
CA ILE A 127 0.54 -9.35 0.25
C ILE A 127 -0.47 -9.22 -0.90
N SER A 128 -1.74 -9.57 -0.67
CA SER A 128 -2.81 -9.43 -1.68
C SER A 128 -2.94 -7.99 -2.18
N ARG A 129 -2.89 -6.99 -1.28
CA ARG A 129 -2.91 -5.56 -1.65
C ARG A 129 -1.67 -5.13 -2.43
N SER A 130 -0.51 -5.69 -2.11
CA SER A 130 0.74 -5.37 -2.83
C SER A 130 0.73 -5.87 -4.28
N HIS A 131 0.13 -7.04 -4.52
CA HIS A 131 -0.04 -7.58 -5.86
C HIS A 131 -1.12 -6.84 -6.65
N SER A 132 -2.25 -6.48 -6.03
CA SER A 132 -3.31 -5.73 -6.72
C SER A 132 -2.86 -4.33 -7.14
N CYS A 133 -2.16 -3.60 -6.27
CA CYS A 133 -1.65 -2.24 -6.56
C CYS A 133 -0.59 -2.24 -7.70
N SER A 134 0.14 -3.34 -7.88
CA SER A 134 1.06 -3.53 -9.01
C SER A 134 0.31 -3.57 -10.36
N SER A 135 -0.89 -4.13 -10.39
CA SER A 135 -1.76 -4.14 -11.58
C SER A 135 -2.42 -2.78 -11.86
N VAL A 136 -2.82 -2.03 -10.82
CA VAL A 136 -3.43 -0.70 -11.02
C VAL A 136 -2.40 0.36 -11.44
N SER A 137 -1.16 0.27 -10.93
CA SER A 137 -0.05 1.13 -11.38
C SER A 137 0.37 0.83 -12.82
N ALA A 138 0.27 -0.42 -13.28
CA ALA A 138 0.46 -0.78 -14.68
C ALA A 138 -0.62 -0.17 -15.60
N LEU A 139 -1.88 -0.07 -15.14
CA LEU A 139 -2.95 0.62 -15.87
C LEU A 139 -2.72 2.14 -15.90
N ARG A 140 -2.24 2.73 -14.79
CA ARG A 140 -1.93 4.17 -14.71
C ARG A 140 -0.78 4.60 -15.62
N ASN A 141 0.10 3.68 -16.01
CA ASN A 141 1.22 3.96 -16.90
C ASN A 141 0.85 3.93 -18.40
N ARG A 142 -0.36 3.44 -18.77
CA ARG A 142 -0.88 3.57 -20.15
C ARG A 142 -1.62 4.89 -20.41
N ASN A 143 -2.06 5.60 -19.36
CA ASN A 143 -2.83 6.84 -19.51
C ASN A 143 -2.00 8.10 -19.22
N ARG A 144 -0.68 8.06 -19.38
CA ARG A 144 0.20 9.25 -19.28
C ARG A 144 0.35 10.02 -20.59
N GLY A 145 -0.62 9.88 -21.50
CA GLY A 145 -0.83 10.76 -22.64
C GLY A 145 -2.28 11.22 -22.64
N ALA A 146 -2.50 12.51 -22.42
CA ALA A 146 -3.78 13.21 -22.35
C ALA A 146 -4.59 13.01 -21.05
N GLN A 147 -4.81 14.13 -20.34
CA GLN A 147 -6.02 14.53 -19.59
C GLN A 147 -5.72 15.62 -18.52
N SER A 148 -4.62 16.37 -18.62
CA SER A 148 -4.33 17.48 -17.70
C SER A 148 -5.03 18.82 -18.03
N CYS A 149 -6.00 18.83 -18.96
CA CYS A 149 -6.67 20.07 -19.38
C CYS A 149 -8.21 20.03 -19.36
N LEU A 150 -8.84 18.97 -18.81
CA LEU A 150 -10.31 18.89 -18.76
C LEU A 150 -10.97 19.73 -17.68
N SER A 151 -10.21 20.22 -16.71
CA SER A 151 -10.66 21.06 -15.59
C SER A 151 -10.06 22.48 -15.64
N SER A 152 -9.72 22.98 -16.83
CA SER A 152 -9.40 24.40 -16.99
C SER A 152 -10.69 25.20 -17.26
N PRO A 153 -10.95 26.31 -16.55
CA PRO A 153 -12.13 27.15 -16.77
C PRO A 153 -12.34 27.56 -18.24
N ALA A 154 -11.24 27.74 -18.98
CA ALA A 154 -11.28 28.07 -20.42
C ALA A 154 -11.88 26.95 -21.30
N GLY A 155 -11.68 25.68 -20.95
CA GLY A 155 -12.22 24.54 -21.69
C GLY A 155 -13.72 24.30 -21.45
N PHE A 156 -14.24 24.77 -20.30
CA PHE A 156 -15.67 24.75 -19.99
C PHE A 156 -16.43 25.82 -20.79
N ILE A 157 -15.90 27.05 -20.83
CA ILE A 157 -16.52 28.18 -21.55
C ILE A 157 -16.61 27.90 -23.06
N ARG A 158 -15.54 27.35 -23.66
CA ARG A 158 -15.50 27.04 -25.09
C ARG A 158 -16.52 25.96 -25.50
N ARG A 159 -16.76 24.96 -24.63
CA ARG A 159 -17.79 23.93 -24.88
C ARG A 159 -19.20 24.48 -24.73
N LYS A 160 -19.43 25.39 -23.78
CA LYS A 160 -20.75 26.00 -23.56
C LYS A 160 -21.19 26.86 -24.76
N HIS A 161 -20.26 27.59 -25.38
CA HIS A 161 -20.54 28.38 -26.58
C HIS A 161 -20.82 27.51 -27.83
N ASN A 162 -20.15 26.36 -27.97
CA ASN A 162 -20.35 25.46 -29.11
C ASN A 162 -21.66 24.65 -29.06
N LEU A 163 -22.30 24.55 -27.88
CA LEU A 163 -23.54 23.81 -27.69
C LEU A 163 -24.80 24.67 -27.80
N GLY A 164 -24.68 25.95 -28.17
CA GLY A 164 -25.83 26.83 -28.43
C GLY A 164 -26.72 27.11 -27.22
N LEU A 165 -26.25 26.85 -26.00
CA LEU A 165 -27.00 27.13 -24.76
C LEU A 165 -26.86 28.61 -24.36
N MET A 166 -27.49 29.49 -25.15
CA MET A 166 -27.96 30.77 -24.61
C MET A 166 -29.26 30.52 -23.87
N GLU A 167 -29.29 30.90 -22.59
CA GLU A 167 -30.54 31.37 -22.00
C GLU A 167 -30.25 32.68 -21.28
N GLU A 168 -31.08 33.66 -21.60
CA GLU A 168 -30.96 35.05 -21.27
C GLU A 168 -31.21 35.35 -19.78
N LYS A 169 -30.60 36.47 -19.36
CA LYS A 169 -31.08 37.47 -18.39
C LYS A 169 -31.81 36.95 -17.14
N ASN A 170 -31.17 37.18 -16.00
CA ASN A 170 -31.75 38.16 -15.08
C ASN A 170 -30.68 38.98 -14.35
N GLN A 171 -30.89 40.28 -14.50
CA GLN A 171 -30.43 41.46 -13.77
C GLN A 171 -30.07 41.20 -12.30
N PHE A 172 -28.92 41.73 -11.83
CA PHE A 172 -28.86 42.60 -10.64
C PHE A 172 -27.45 43.19 -10.43
N SER A 173 -27.45 44.53 -10.34
CA SER A 173 -26.57 45.44 -9.59
C SER A 173 -25.05 45.48 -9.83
N GLN A 174 -24.67 46.55 -10.54
CA GLN A 174 -23.48 47.41 -10.38
C GLN A 174 -22.58 47.14 -9.17
N ILE A 175 -21.29 46.90 -9.44
CA ILE A 175 -20.18 47.54 -8.71
C ILE A 175 -19.11 47.89 -9.75
N ALA A 176 -18.84 49.18 -9.89
CA ALA A 176 -17.78 49.73 -10.73
C ALA A 176 -16.41 49.49 -10.09
N PHE A 177 -15.42 49.07 -10.87
CA PHE A 177 -14.00 49.25 -10.56
C PHE A 177 -13.22 49.61 -11.83
N ILE A 178 -12.38 50.62 -11.67
CA ILE A 178 -11.70 51.45 -12.68
C ILE A 178 -10.61 50.66 -13.43
N PRO A 179 -10.39 50.88 -14.75
CA PRO A 179 -9.29 50.24 -15.48
C PRO A 179 -8.00 51.08 -15.42
N GLY A 180 -6.86 50.44 -15.17
CA GLY A 180 -5.55 51.07 -15.25
C GLY A 180 -4.42 50.10 -15.57
N ASN A 181 -3.92 50.18 -16.82
CA ASN A 181 -2.58 49.84 -17.35
C ASN A 181 -1.99 48.43 -17.09
N ARG A 182 -1.88 47.55 -18.11
CA ARG A 182 -0.71 47.37 -19.03
C ARG A 182 0.62 47.71 -18.34
N ILE A 183 1.61 46.82 -18.23
CA ILE A 183 2.45 46.32 -19.33
C ILE A 183 3.16 45.02 -18.87
N CYS A 184 3.13 43.96 -19.69
CA CYS A 184 3.97 42.77 -19.50
C CYS A 184 5.12 42.84 -20.52
N HIS A 185 6.34 43.13 -20.08
CA HIS A 185 7.53 43.06 -20.91
C HIS A 185 8.05 41.62 -21.03
N THR A 186 8.50 41.33 -22.23
CA THR A 186 9.03 40.09 -22.79
C THR A 186 10.29 39.53 -22.11
N CYS A 187 10.39 38.20 -22.14
CA CYS A 187 11.60 37.37 -22.00
C CYS A 187 12.93 38.02 -22.44
N LYS A 188 13.98 37.85 -21.62
CA LYS A 188 15.38 37.56 -22.04
C LYS A 188 16.29 37.22 -20.83
N THR A 189 16.57 35.93 -20.67
CA THR A 189 17.90 35.26 -20.67
C THR A 189 19.14 35.92 -20.01
N LEU A 190 19.75 35.15 -19.08
CA LEU A 190 21.17 35.07 -18.63
C LEU A 190 21.90 36.35 -18.10
N ARG A 191 22.51 36.28 -16.90
CA ARG A 191 23.88 35.76 -16.64
C ARG A 191 24.24 35.79 -15.14
N ILE A 192 25.05 34.80 -14.76
CA ILE A 192 25.80 34.59 -13.50
C ILE A 192 26.89 35.67 -13.33
N VAL A 193 27.20 36.11 -12.09
CA VAL A 193 28.55 36.14 -11.45
C VAL A 193 28.39 36.36 -9.94
N LEU A 194 28.91 35.43 -9.12
CA LEU A 194 29.67 35.74 -7.90
C LEU A 194 31.05 35.11 -8.08
#